data_AF-A0A350ICC4-F1
#
_entry.id   AF-A0A350ICC4-F1
#
_cell.length_a   1.000
_cell.length_b   1.000
_cell.length_c   1.000
_cell.angle_alpha   90.00
_cell.angle_beta   90.00
_cell.angle_gamma   90.00
#
_symmetry.space_group_name_H-M   'P 1'
#
loop_
_entity.id
_entity.type
_entity.pdbx_description
1 polymer ?
#
loop_
_entity_poly.entity_id
_entity_poly.type
_entity_poly.pdbx_seq_one_letter_code
_entity_poly.pdbx_strand_id
1 'polypeptide(L)'
;MSSLLVGIKKNFLIVLIVSQAPTLFKSIPNTLPLRPMLYQLSNAIIKTYLSLRFKRIERIRAQSPALQKNLLKTLIQQNKNTRWGKEHQLTQLSKADEIGDALPISNYESIQPYINKMLHGEVNV
;
A
#
# COMPACT_ATOMS: atom_id res chain seq x y z
N MET A 1 -9.92 8.11 -4.23
CA MET A 1 -9.35 7.59 -2.96
C MET A 1 -10.04 6.34 -2.40
N SER A 2 -11.28 6.01 -2.81
CA SER A 2 -12.02 4.83 -2.30
C SER A 2 -11.44 3.46 -2.70
N SER A 3 -10.95 3.28 -3.94
CA SER A 3 -10.52 1.97 -4.46
C SER A 3 -9.24 1.40 -3.83
N LEU A 4 -8.27 2.26 -3.49
CA LEU A 4 -7.00 1.84 -2.85
C LEU A 4 -7.21 1.42 -1.39
N LEU A 5 -8.03 2.16 -0.63
CA LEU A 5 -8.39 1.85 0.75
C LEU A 5 -9.19 0.54 0.85
N VAL A 6 -10.10 0.29 -0.11
CA VAL A 6 -10.85 -0.98 -0.19
C VAL A 6 -9.92 -2.16 -0.47
N GLY A 7 -8.93 -2.01 -1.36
CA GLY A 7 -7.93 -3.04 -1.65
C GLY A 7 -7.01 -3.35 -0.47
N ILE A 8 -6.59 -2.33 0.27
CA ILE A 8 -5.75 -2.46 1.48
C ILE A 8 -6.55 -3.14 2.60
N LYS A 9 -7.78 -2.71 2.87
CA LYS A 9 -8.66 -3.35 3.86
C LYS A 9 -8.94 -4.81 3.54
N LYS A 10 -9.22 -5.15 2.28
CA LYS A 10 -9.52 -6.53 1.86
C LYS A 10 -8.31 -7.46 2.04
N ASN A 11 -7.10 -7.02 1.69
CA ASN A 11 -5.90 -7.82 1.91
C ASN A 11 -5.55 -7.96 3.40
N PHE A 12 -5.74 -6.91 4.19
CA PHE A 12 -5.50 -6.93 5.64
C PHE A 12 -6.48 -7.88 6.35
N LEU A 13 -7.76 -7.85 5.97
CA LEU A 13 -8.78 -8.76 6.50
C LEU A 13 -8.44 -10.23 6.21
N ILE A 14 -7.99 -10.55 4.99
CA ILE A 14 -7.58 -11.92 4.62
C ILE A 14 -6.37 -12.36 5.44
N VAL A 15 -5.38 -11.50 5.66
CA VAL A 15 -4.21 -11.80 6.50
C VAL A 15 -4.61 -12.04 7.95
N LEU A 16 -5.53 -11.23 8.50
CA LEU A 16 -6.09 -11.42 9.85
C LEU A 16 -6.86 -12.74 9.98
N ILE A 17 -7.69 -13.07 8.99
CA ILE A 17 -8.44 -14.34 8.98
C ILE A 17 -7.47 -15.53 8.88
N VAL A 18 -6.44 -15.43 8.03
CA VAL A 18 -5.42 -16.48 7.87
C VAL A 18 -4.53 -16.62 9.11
N SER A 19 -4.18 -15.53 9.80
CA SER A 19 -3.36 -15.57 11.02
C SER A 19 -4.13 -16.06 12.24
N GLN A 20 -5.43 -15.81 12.30
CA GLN A 20 -6.33 -16.28 13.36
C GLN A 20 -6.96 -17.65 13.04
N ALA A 21 -6.83 -18.17 11.82
CA ALA A 21 -7.34 -19.49 11.48
C ALA A 21 -6.85 -20.61 12.42
N PRO A 22 -5.57 -20.67 12.86
CA PRO A 22 -5.10 -21.69 13.78
C PRO A 22 -5.76 -21.63 15.16
N THR A 23 -6.06 -20.41 15.66
CA THR A 23 -6.70 -20.21 16.96
C THR A 23 -8.19 -20.57 16.90
N LEU A 24 -8.88 -20.20 15.81
CA LEU A 24 -10.27 -20.59 15.53
C LEU A 24 -10.44 -22.11 15.33
N PHE A 25 -9.42 -22.79 14.81
CA PHE A 25 -9.44 -24.25 14.68
C PHE A 25 -9.25 -24.98 16.01
N LYS A 26 -8.58 -24.35 16.98
CA LYS A 26 -8.35 -24.91 18.33
C LYS A 26 -9.62 -24.93 19.18
N SER A 27 -10.62 -24.11 18.85
CA SER A 27 -11.95 -24.11 19.51
C SER A 27 -12.92 -25.18 18.98
N ILE A 28 -12.57 -25.91 17.93
CA ILE A 28 -13.40 -27.01 17.39
C ILE A 28 -13.24 -28.24 18.32
N PRO A 29 -14.34 -28.88 18.77
CA PRO A 29 -14.27 -30.01 19.69
C PRO A 29 -13.45 -31.18 19.11
N ASN A 30 -12.61 -31.79 19.95
CA ASN A 30 -11.66 -32.83 19.56
C ASN A 30 -12.30 -34.14 19.07
N THR A 31 -13.63 -34.25 19.18
CA THR A 31 -14.44 -35.42 18.82
C THR A 31 -14.90 -35.43 17.36
N LEU A 32 -14.62 -34.37 16.58
CA LEU A 32 -15.09 -34.25 15.21
C LEU A 32 -14.23 -35.10 14.24
N PRO A 33 -14.80 -36.11 13.55
CA PRO A 33 -14.03 -37.04 12.71
C PRO A 33 -13.38 -36.37 11.48
N LEU A 34 -13.88 -35.19 11.07
CA LEU A 34 -13.40 -34.44 9.91
C LEU A 34 -12.23 -33.49 10.21
N ARG A 35 -11.78 -33.40 11.47
CA ARG A 35 -10.67 -32.51 11.89
C ARG A 35 -9.39 -32.62 11.05
N PRO A 36 -8.84 -33.81 10.74
CA PRO A 36 -7.62 -33.91 9.94
C PRO A 36 -7.80 -33.37 8.52
N MET A 37 -8.98 -33.60 7.92
CA MET A 37 -9.32 -33.10 6.58
C MET A 37 -9.46 -31.57 6.58
N LEU A 38 -10.11 -30.99 7.60
CA LEU A 38 -10.25 -29.54 7.71
C LEU A 38 -8.91 -28.83 7.97
N TYR A 39 -7.99 -29.45 8.71
CA TYR A 39 -6.64 -28.93 8.92
C TYR A 39 -5.78 -28.97 7.65
N GLN A 40 -5.88 -30.06 6.86
CA GLN A 40 -5.22 -30.15 5.56
C GLN A 40 -5.75 -29.09 4.58
N LEU A 41 -7.06 -28.87 4.59
CA LEU A 41 -7.71 -27.85 3.75
C LEU A 41 -7.25 -26.43 4.13
N SER A 42 -7.24 -26.09 5.42
CA SER A 42 -6.79 -24.77 5.86
C SER A 42 -5.32 -24.54 5.53
N ASN A 43 -4.45 -25.52 5.76
CA ASN A 43 -3.04 -25.44 5.38
C ASN A 43 -2.85 -25.25 3.87
N ALA A 44 -3.63 -25.94 3.03
CA ALA A 44 -3.56 -25.79 1.59
C ALA A 44 -3.97 -24.37 1.14
N ILE A 45 -5.03 -23.82 1.72
CA ILE A 45 -5.51 -22.47 1.45
C ILE A 45 -4.45 -21.43 1.86
N ILE A 46 -3.92 -21.56 3.07
CA ILE A 46 -2.90 -20.66 3.62
C ILE A 46 -1.63 -20.71 2.77
N LYS A 47 -1.12 -21.91 2.47
CA LYS A 47 0.07 -22.10 1.62
C LYS A 47 -0.13 -21.49 0.24
N THR A 48 -1.29 -21.70 -0.36
CA THR A 48 -1.61 -21.15 -1.69
C THR A 48 -1.65 -19.61 -1.64
N TYR A 49 -2.36 -19.02 -0.68
CA TYR A 49 -2.43 -17.57 -0.52
C TYR A 49 -1.04 -16.95 -0.29
N LEU A 50 -0.25 -17.52 0.63
CA LEU A 50 1.09 -17.06 0.93
C LEU A 50 2.01 -17.17 -0.29
N SER A 51 1.92 -18.27 -1.06
CA SER A 51 2.70 -18.43 -2.28
C SER A 51 2.39 -17.36 -3.34
N LEU A 52 1.11 -16.98 -3.49
CA LEU A 52 0.70 -15.92 -4.40
C LEU A 52 1.19 -14.55 -3.93
N ARG A 53 1.13 -14.28 -2.63
CA ARG A 53 1.64 -13.03 -2.03
C ARG A 53 3.15 -12.94 -2.14
N PHE A 54 3.86 -14.03 -1.90
CA PHE A 54 5.31 -14.12 -2.03
C PHE A 54 5.76 -13.83 -3.46
N LYS A 55 5.13 -14.45 -4.47
CA LYS A 55 5.38 -14.14 -5.89
C LYS A 55 5.19 -12.66 -6.24
N ARG A 56 4.30 -11.94 -5.56
CA ARG A 56 4.14 -10.49 -5.75
C ARG A 56 5.29 -9.71 -5.11
N ILE A 57 5.70 -10.09 -3.90
CA ILE A 57 6.85 -9.47 -3.20
C ILE A 57 8.13 -9.67 -3.99
N GLU A 58 8.38 -10.87 -4.50
CA GLU A 58 9.56 -11.17 -5.32
C GLU A 58 9.60 -10.34 -6.61
N ARG A 59 8.45 -10.13 -7.27
CA ARG A 59 8.38 -9.22 -8.42
C ARG A 59 8.72 -7.77 -8.05
N ILE A 60 8.18 -7.29 -6.91
CA ILE A 60 8.48 -5.94 -6.41
C ILE A 60 9.97 -5.81 -6.09
N ARG A 61 10.58 -6.82 -5.47
CA ARG A 61 12.02 -6.86 -5.17
C ARG A 61 12.84 -6.85 -6.46
N ALA A 62 12.55 -7.76 -7.40
CA ALA A 62 13.30 -7.91 -8.64
C ALA A 62 13.20 -6.69 -9.57
N GLN A 63 12.10 -5.95 -9.53
CA GLN A 63 11.83 -4.80 -10.41
C GLN A 63 11.77 -3.46 -9.64
N SER A 64 12.39 -3.40 -8.46
CA SER A 64 12.26 -2.27 -7.53
C SER A 64 12.59 -0.90 -8.16
N PRO A 65 13.69 -0.73 -8.92
CA PRO A 65 14.02 0.57 -9.51
C PRO A 65 12.97 1.07 -10.52
N ALA A 66 12.50 0.18 -11.40
CA ALA A 66 11.48 0.51 -12.39
C ALA A 66 10.13 0.83 -11.72
N LEU A 67 9.79 0.09 -10.66
CA LEU A 67 8.57 0.32 -9.87
C LEU A 67 8.61 1.68 -9.18
N GLN A 68 9.73 2.04 -8.53
CA GLN A 68 9.89 3.34 -7.87
C GLN A 68 9.80 4.49 -8.87
N LYS A 69 10.46 4.38 -10.03
CA LYS A 69 10.38 5.38 -11.11
C LYS A 69 8.94 5.60 -11.59
N ASN A 70 8.19 4.52 -11.80
CA ASN A 70 6.79 4.60 -12.23
C ASN A 70 5.87 5.17 -11.15
N LEU A 71 6.10 4.80 -9.89
CA LEU A 71 5.37 5.35 -8.74
C LEU A 71 5.59 6.86 -8.63
N LEU A 72 6.84 7.31 -8.66
CA LEU A 72 7.20 8.71 -8.60
C LEU A 72 6.57 9.52 -9.74
N LYS A 73 6.64 9.01 -10.97
CA LYS A 73 5.99 9.62 -12.14
C LYS A 73 4.47 9.76 -11.95
N THR A 74 3.83 8.73 -11.38
CA THR A 74 2.39 8.75 -11.11
C THR A 74 2.04 9.79 -10.05
N LEU A 75 2.81 9.87 -8.96
CA LEU A 75 2.62 10.85 -7.90
C LEU A 75 2.77 12.28 -8.43
N ILE A 76 3.79 12.56 -9.24
CA ILE A 76 3.96 13.88 -9.87
C ILE A 76 2.79 14.20 -10.78
N GLN A 77 2.41 13.28 -11.66
CA GLN A 77 1.32 13.53 -12.60
C GLN A 77 -0.02 13.80 -11.90
N GLN A 78 -0.27 13.13 -10.76
CA GLN A 78 -1.47 13.33 -9.94
C GLN A 78 -1.45 14.66 -9.18
N ASN A 79 -0.28 15.11 -8.73
CA ASN A 79 -0.14 16.27 -7.84
C ASN A 79 0.32 17.55 -8.55
N LYS A 80 0.69 17.52 -9.83
CA LYS A 80 1.19 18.70 -10.57
C LYS A 80 0.24 19.90 -10.59
N ASN A 81 -1.05 19.66 -10.36
CA ASN A 81 -2.08 20.70 -10.37
C ASN A 81 -2.45 21.20 -8.96
N THR A 82 -1.91 20.60 -7.89
CA THR A 82 -2.10 21.11 -6.52
C THR A 82 -1.36 22.43 -6.35
N ARG A 83 -1.71 23.20 -5.32
CA ARG A 83 -1.02 24.46 -5.02
C ARG A 83 0.47 24.21 -4.79
N TRP A 84 0.82 23.24 -3.95
CA TRP A 84 2.20 22.81 -3.75
C TRP A 84 2.88 22.40 -5.06
N GLY A 85 2.20 21.61 -5.89
CA GLY A 85 2.75 21.12 -7.15
C GLY A 85 3.06 22.22 -8.17
N LYS A 86 2.25 23.29 -8.19
CA LYS A 86 2.49 24.48 -9.00
C LYS A 86 3.63 25.33 -8.45
N GLU A 87 3.66 25.56 -7.14
CA GLU A 87 4.72 26.32 -6.47
C GLU A 87 6.10 25.69 -6.69
N HIS A 88 6.17 24.36 -6.71
CA HIS A 88 7.41 23.61 -6.92
C HIS A 88 7.60 23.15 -8.38
N GLN A 89 6.81 23.70 -9.31
CA GLN A 89 6.96 23.52 -10.76
C GLN A 89 7.04 22.05 -11.20
N LEU A 90 6.23 21.18 -10.58
CA LEU A 90 6.21 19.74 -10.86
C LEU A 90 5.90 19.40 -12.33
N THR A 91 5.27 20.31 -13.08
CA THR A 91 5.01 20.15 -14.51
C THR A 91 6.28 20.16 -15.36
N GLN A 92 7.35 20.77 -14.88
CA GLN A 92 8.64 20.86 -15.57
C GLN A 92 9.56 19.68 -15.24
N LEU A 93 9.30 18.99 -14.12
CA LEU A 93 10.09 17.84 -13.68
C LEU A 93 9.64 16.58 -14.43
N SER A 94 10.42 16.17 -15.42
CA SER A 94 10.09 15.04 -16.30
C SER A 94 10.97 13.81 -16.03
N LYS A 95 12.17 14.00 -15.47
CA LYS A 95 13.10 12.91 -15.14
C LYS A 95 13.23 12.72 -13.64
N ALA A 96 13.48 11.47 -13.25
CA ALA A 96 13.65 11.09 -11.85
C ALA A 96 14.82 11.82 -11.18
N ASP A 97 15.90 12.03 -11.93
CA ASP A 97 17.13 12.63 -11.42
C ASP A 97 16.97 14.15 -11.17
N GLU A 98 16.12 14.82 -11.96
CA GLU A 98 15.80 16.25 -11.79
C GLU A 98 15.03 16.51 -10.49
N ILE A 99 14.32 15.52 -9.97
CA ILE A 99 13.47 15.66 -8.78
C ILE A 99 14.32 15.75 -7.50
N GLY A 100 15.40 14.97 -7.43
CA GLY A 100 16.30 14.98 -6.27
C GLY A 100 16.98 16.34 -6.07
N ASP A 101 17.28 17.02 -7.17
CA ASP A 101 17.92 18.34 -7.17
C ASP A 101 16.91 19.48 -7.06
N ALA A 102 15.71 19.32 -7.62
CA ALA A 102 14.70 20.39 -7.68
C ALA A 102 13.77 20.45 -6.46
N LEU A 103 13.55 19.35 -5.74
CA LEU A 103 12.64 19.33 -4.58
C LEU A 103 13.42 19.34 -3.26
N PRO A 104 13.22 20.35 -2.40
CA PRO A 104 13.85 20.38 -1.09
C PRO A 104 13.26 19.28 -0.20
N ILE A 105 14.13 18.68 0.63
CA ILE A 105 13.68 17.81 1.71
C ILE A 105 12.88 18.67 2.67
N SER A 106 11.58 18.40 2.75
CA SER A 106 10.63 19.16 3.56
C SER A 106 10.60 18.62 4.99
N ASN A 107 10.56 19.52 5.98
CA ASN A 107 10.29 19.19 7.38
C ASN A 107 8.81 19.45 7.73
N TYR A 108 8.40 19.09 8.93
CA TYR A 108 7.00 19.24 9.34
C TYR A 108 6.54 20.70 9.27
N GLU A 109 7.36 21.62 9.75
CA GLU A 109 7.09 23.05 9.83
C GLU A 109 6.86 23.65 8.44
N SER A 110 7.62 23.21 7.44
CA SER A 110 7.46 23.65 6.04
C SER A 110 6.13 23.21 5.41
N ILE A 111 5.55 22.08 5.87
CA ILE A 111 4.32 21.52 5.31
C ILE A 111 3.08 21.97 6.12
N GLN A 112 3.27 22.37 7.38
CA GLN A 112 2.21 22.82 8.29
C GLN A 112 1.23 23.83 7.67
N PRO A 113 1.67 24.85 6.89
CA PRO A 113 0.74 25.80 6.27
C PRO A 113 -0.25 25.14 5.30
N TYR A 114 0.20 24.13 4.55
CA TYR A 114 -0.65 23.37 3.62
C TYR A 114 -1.65 22.50 4.39
N ILE A 115 -1.21 21.87 5.48
CA ILE A 115 -2.08 21.08 6.37
C ILE A 115 -3.19 21.97 6.95
N ASN A 116 -2.85 23.16 7.44
CA ASN A 116 -3.84 24.09 7.99
C ASN A 116 -4.88 24.49 6.95
N LYS A 117 -4.47 24.80 5.71
CA LYS A 117 -5.42 25.10 4.61
C LYS A 117 -6.36 23.93 4.33
N MET A 118 -5.85 22.70 4.31
CA MET A 118 -6.68 21.50 4.17
C MET A 118 -7.69 21.35 5.33
N LEU A 119 -7.29 21.65 6.58
CA LEU A 119 -8.18 21.62 7.75
C LEU A 119 -9.31 22.66 7.66
N HIS A 120 -9.06 23.80 7.01
CA HIS A 120 -10.09 24.81 6.75
C HIS A 120 -10.98 24.49 5.55
N GLY A 121 -10.80 23.32 4.92
CA GLY A 121 -11.63 22.85 3.81
C GLY A 121 -11.11 23.25 2.42
N GLU A 122 -9.91 23.83 2.30
CA GLU A 122 -9.31 24.07 1.00
C GLU A 122 -8.94 22.74 0.32
N VAL A 123 -9.32 22.61 -0.95
CA VAL A 123 -9.04 21.43 -1.77
C VAL A 123 -7.85 21.69 -2.70
N ASN A 124 -7.11 20.64 -3.06
CA ASN A 124 -5.95 20.69 -3.97
C ASN A 124 -4.84 21.64 -3.50
N VAL A 125 -4.57 21.62 -2.19
CA VAL A 125 -3.47 22.35 -1.56
C VAL A 125 -2.14 21.63 -1.82
#